data_AF-A0A433WW43-F1
#
_entry.id   AF-A0A433WW43-F1
#
_cell.length_a   1.000
_cell.length_b   1.000
_cell.length_c   1.000
_cell.angle_alpha   90.00
_cell.angle_beta   90.00
_cell.angle_gamma   90.00
#
_symmetry.space_group_name_H-M   'P 1'
#
loop_
_entity.id
_entity.type
_entity.pdbx_description
1 polymer ?
#
loop_
_entity_poly.entity_id
_entity_poly.type
_entity_poly.pdbx_seq_one_letter_code
_entity_poly.pdbx_strand_id
1 'polypeptide(L)'
;MGLFPTLRRGDYVIWQDVSGFLEKGLYVVSAGGAEQVYRVQNCGGRLRLLWPERDIDPKTRALKPTARPQEIEMEAFATCCRGFVVASVAVHKGAALLGRKALIPVRAGQARAI
;
A
#
# COMPACT_ATOMS: atom_id res chain seq x y z
N MET A 1 -6.40 -5.33 -18.59
CA MET A 1 -5.41 -5.12 -17.52
C MET A 1 -5.87 -3.93 -16.69
N GLY A 2 -5.89 -4.03 -15.36
CA GLY A 2 -6.52 -3.03 -14.49
C GLY A 2 -5.72 -1.73 -14.37
N LEU A 3 -6.43 -0.60 -14.28
CA LEU A 3 -5.92 0.79 -14.23
C LEU A 3 -5.02 1.16 -13.03
N PHE A 4 -4.63 0.21 -12.17
CA PHE A 4 -3.94 0.52 -10.91
C PHE A 4 -2.61 -0.22 -10.79
N PRO A 5 -1.55 0.43 -10.26
CA PRO A 5 -0.28 -0.24 -10.01
C PRO A 5 -0.49 -1.43 -9.06
N THR A 6 0.14 -2.55 -9.40
CA THR A 6 0.18 -3.71 -8.50
C THR A 6 1.11 -3.37 -7.34
N LEU A 7 0.63 -3.50 -6.11
CA LEU A 7 1.38 -3.21 -4.89
C LEU A 7 1.60 -4.47 -4.06
N ARG A 8 2.82 -4.64 -3.59
CA ARG A 8 3.20 -5.65 -2.59
C ARG A 8 3.95 -4.97 -1.45
N ARG A 9 3.92 -5.60 -0.29
CA ARG A 9 4.67 -5.17 0.89
C ARG A 9 6.16 -5.20 0.59
N GLY A 10 6.78 -4.07 0.87
CA GLY A 10 8.19 -3.82 0.57
C GLY A 10 8.41 -3.02 -0.72
N ASP A 11 7.37 -2.79 -1.53
CA ASP A 11 7.47 -1.86 -2.65
C ASP A 11 7.51 -0.41 -2.14
N TYR A 12 8.26 0.44 -2.84
CA TYR A 12 8.13 1.88 -2.64
C TYR A 12 6.91 2.40 -3.40
N VAL A 13 6.26 3.41 -2.82
CA VAL A 13 5.19 4.16 -3.48
C VAL A 13 5.66 5.58 -3.74
N ILE A 14 5.34 6.07 -4.93
CA ILE A 14 5.45 7.48 -5.27
C ILE A 14 4.03 8.03 -5.19
N TRP A 15 3.83 9.04 -4.36
CA TRP A 15 2.53 9.69 -4.19
C TRP A 15 2.62 11.19 -4.41
N GLN A 16 1.48 11.78 -4.72
CA GLN A 16 1.28 13.21 -4.75
C GLN A 16 0.43 13.60 -3.54
N ASP A 17 0.85 14.62 -2.80
CA ASP A 17 0.05 15.13 -1.69
C ASP A 17 -1.26 15.70 -2.24
N VAL A 18 -2.38 15.21 -1.71
CA VAL A 18 -3.71 15.68 -2.11
C VAL A 18 -4.57 15.91 -0.88
N SER A 19 -5.13 17.11 -0.76
CA SER A 19 -6.11 17.43 0.28
C SER A 19 -7.52 17.40 -0.34
N GLY A 20 -8.38 16.50 0.12
CA GLY A 20 -9.79 16.46 -0.30
C GLY A 20 -10.05 15.96 -1.73
N PHE A 21 -9.03 15.48 -2.45
CA PHE A 21 -9.21 14.81 -3.73
C PHE A 21 -9.70 13.38 -3.52
N LEU A 22 -10.80 13.01 -4.19
CA LEU A 22 -11.36 11.66 -4.12
C LEU A 22 -11.69 11.13 -5.51
N GLU A 23 -10.71 10.43 -6.07
CA GLU A 23 -10.86 9.55 -7.23
C GLU A 23 -10.69 8.07 -6.82
N LYS A 24 -11.24 7.15 -7.62
CA LYS A 24 -10.99 5.72 -7.43
C LYS A 24 -9.50 5.43 -7.64
N GLY A 25 -8.79 5.05 -6.58
CA GLY A 25 -7.35 4.80 -6.66
C GLY A 25 -6.75 4.31 -5.35
N LEU A 26 -5.43 4.38 -5.27
CA LEU A 26 -4.63 4.01 -4.11
C LEU A 26 -4.20 5.28 -3.39
N TYR A 27 -4.32 5.29 -2.07
CA TYR A 27 -4.03 6.43 -1.23
C TYR A 27 -3.12 6.03 -0.08
N VAL A 28 -2.23 6.94 0.27
CA VAL A 28 -1.48 6.89 1.53
C VAL A 28 -2.35 7.52 2.61
N VAL A 29 -2.68 6.74 3.63
CA VAL A 29 -3.53 7.14 4.76
C VAL A 29 -2.74 6.95 6.04
N SER A 30 -2.71 7.99 6.87
CA SER A 30 -2.15 7.92 8.21
C SER A 30 -3.18 7.33 9.18
N ALA A 31 -2.97 6.08 9.61
CA ALA A 31 -3.85 5.37 10.53
C ALA A 31 -3.04 4.80 11.71
N GLY A 32 -3.38 5.19 12.94
CA GLY A 32 -2.72 4.68 14.16
C GLY A 32 -1.23 5.04 14.27
N GLY A 33 -0.83 6.20 13.75
CA GLY A 33 0.57 6.67 13.79
C GLY A 33 1.48 6.05 12.73
N ALA A 34 0.95 5.23 11.83
CA ALA A 34 1.67 4.68 10.69
C ALA A 34 0.99 5.07 9.37
N GLU A 35 1.80 5.25 8.34
CA GLU A 35 1.31 5.47 6.98
C GLU A 35 1.09 4.12 6.30
N GLN A 36 -0.09 3.95 5.73
CA GLN A 36 -0.52 2.71 5.08
C GLN A 36 -1.15 3.02 3.74
N VAL A 37 -1.04 2.08 2.80
CA VAL A 37 -1.64 2.24 1.47
C VAL A 37 -2.96 1.47 1.40
N TYR A 38 -4.03 2.19 1.05
CA TYR A 38 -5.35 1.62 0.85
C TYR A 38 -5.87 1.95 -0.55
N ARG A 39 -6.59 1.02 -1.16
CA ARG A 39 -7.45 1.35 -2.28
C ARG A 39 -8.75 1.91 -1.73
N VAL A 40 -9.06 3.14 -2.10
CA VAL A 40 -10.26 3.83 -1.64
C VAL A 40 -11.38 3.62 -2.65
N GLN A 41 -12.54 3.20 -2.18
CA GLN A 41 -13.76 3.08 -2.98
C GLN A 41 -14.88 3.93 -2.38
N ASN A 42 -15.49 4.78 -3.20
CA ASN A 42 -16.70 5.51 -2.83
C ASN A 42 -17.91 4.57 -2.95
N CYS A 43 -18.67 4.45 -1.86
CA CYS A 43 -19.82 3.56 -1.71
C CYS A 43 -21.08 4.34 -1.30
N GLY A 44 -21.38 5.44 -2.00
CA GLY A 44 -22.64 6.18 -1.81
C GLY A 44 -22.69 6.97 -0.52
N GLY A 45 -21.63 7.76 -0.25
CA GLY A 45 -21.52 8.64 0.91
C GLY A 45 -20.47 8.18 1.94
N ARG A 46 -20.09 6.90 1.91
CA ARG A 46 -18.99 6.36 2.71
C ARG A 46 -17.84 5.89 1.85
N LEU A 47 -16.64 5.92 2.42
CA LEU A 47 -15.43 5.40 1.79
C LEU A 47 -15.05 4.06 2.40
N ARG A 48 -14.73 3.10 1.54
CA ARG A 48 -14.13 1.82 1.93
C ARG A 48 -12.63 1.87 1.69
N LEU A 49 -11.86 1.60 2.73
CA LEU A 49 -10.41 1.43 2.68
C LEU A 49 -10.10 -0.06 2.52
N LEU A 50 -9.67 -0.45 1.33
CA LEU A 50 -9.30 -1.82 0.99
C LEU A 50 -7.79 -1.97 1.04
N TRP A 51 -7.28 -2.81 1.92
CA TRP A 51 -5.85 -3.10 2.01
C TRP A 51 -5.45 -3.97 0.81
N PRO A 52 -4.53 -3.53 -0.08
CA PRO A 52 -4.20 -4.27 -1.29
C PRO A 52 -3.83 -5.74 -1.05
N GLU A 53 -3.01 -6.01 -0.05
CA GLU A 53 -2.55 -7.37 0.27
C GLU A 53 -3.56 -8.24 1.00
N ARG A 54 -4.73 -7.73 1.40
CA ARG A 54 -5.74 -8.53 2.13
C ARG A 54 -7.07 -8.54 1.42
N ASP A 55 -7.53 -7.38 0.97
CA ASP A 55 -8.89 -7.19 0.47
C ASP A 55 -8.96 -7.30 -1.06
N ILE A 56 -7.82 -7.12 -1.74
CA ILE A 56 -7.73 -7.17 -3.21
C ILE A 56 -7.09 -8.47 -3.70
N ASP A 57 -6.02 -8.94 -3.07
CA ASP A 57 -5.41 -10.23 -3.40
C ASP A 57 -6.33 -11.40 -2.97
N PRO A 58 -6.83 -12.24 -3.91
CA PRO A 58 -7.72 -13.35 -3.59
C PRO A 58 -7.09 -14.38 -2.63
N LYS A 59 -5.77 -14.62 -2.73
CA LYS A 59 -5.10 -15.64 -1.91
C LYS A 59 -5.09 -15.27 -0.45
N THR A 60 -4.78 -14.02 -0.15
CA THR A 60 -4.68 -13.51 1.22
C THR A 60 -6.05 -13.16 1.80
N ARG A 61 -7.02 -12.77 0.96
CA ARG A 61 -8.42 -12.61 1.38
C ARG A 61 -9.00 -13.90 1.93
N ALA A 62 -8.70 -15.03 1.30
CA ALA A 62 -9.13 -16.35 1.76
C ALA A 62 -8.56 -16.72 3.14
N LEU A 63 -7.43 -16.15 3.55
CA LEU A 63 -6.84 -16.36 4.88
C LEU A 63 -7.58 -15.61 5.99
N LYS A 64 -8.40 -14.61 5.66
CA LYS A 64 -9.14 -13.77 6.63
C LYS A 64 -10.57 -13.47 6.14
N PRO A 65 -11.44 -14.49 5.98
CA PRO A 65 -12.73 -14.35 5.33
C PRO A 65 -13.73 -13.47 6.08
N THR A 66 -13.59 -13.33 7.39
CA THR A 66 -14.48 -12.51 8.26
C THR A 66 -14.02 -11.07 8.40
N ALA A 67 -12.79 -10.74 7.97
CA ALA A 67 -12.26 -9.38 8.07
C ALA A 67 -12.96 -8.48 7.05
N ARG A 68 -13.67 -7.47 7.54
CA ARG A 68 -14.33 -6.47 6.68
C ARG A 68 -13.36 -5.34 6.32
N PRO A 69 -13.49 -4.74 5.12
CA PRO A 69 -12.86 -3.46 4.81
C PRO A 69 -13.22 -2.41 5.86
N GLN A 70 -12.29 -1.49 6.13
CA GLN A 70 -12.60 -0.37 6.99
C GLN A 70 -13.53 0.60 6.24
N GLU A 71 -14.52 1.13 6.95
CA GLU A 71 -15.43 2.16 6.44
C GLU A 71 -15.13 3.47 7.17
N ILE A 72 -15.05 4.56 6.41
CA ILE A 72 -14.73 5.89 6.93
C ILE A 72 -15.59 6.94 6.20
N GLU A 73 -16.03 7.96 6.93
CA GLU A 73 -16.73 9.12 6.37
C GLU A 73 -15.75 10.00 5.57
N MET A 74 -16.24 10.74 4.58
CA MET A 74 -15.40 11.53 3.68
C MET A 74 -14.58 12.60 4.43
N GLU A 75 -15.19 13.27 5.40
CA GLU A 75 -14.56 14.31 6.19
C GLU A 75 -13.41 13.74 7.02
N ALA A 76 -13.64 12.60 7.67
CA ALA A 76 -12.61 11.90 8.43
C ALA A 76 -11.47 11.42 7.50
N PHE A 77 -11.79 10.95 6.31
CA PHE A 77 -10.78 10.59 5.31
C PHE A 77 -9.92 11.77 4.89
N ALA A 78 -10.50 12.96 4.67
CA ALA A 78 -9.75 14.15 4.30
C ALA A 78 -8.69 14.55 5.36
N THR A 79 -8.92 14.22 6.65
CA THR A 79 -7.95 14.50 7.71
C THR A 79 -6.77 13.53 7.77
N CYS A 80 -6.97 12.28 7.34
CA CYS A 80 -5.95 11.22 7.42
C CYS A 80 -5.33 10.86 6.07
N CYS A 81 -5.92 11.31 4.97
CA CYS A 81 -5.35 11.20 3.63
C CYS A 81 -4.09 12.07 3.53
N ARG A 82 -2.97 11.43 3.19
CA ARG A 82 -1.70 12.12 2.91
C ARG A 82 -1.54 12.38 1.43
N GLY A 83 -1.83 11.38 0.59
CA GLY A 83 -1.57 11.51 -0.83
C GLY A 83 -2.18 10.42 -1.69
N PHE A 84 -2.25 10.70 -2.99
CA PHE A 84 -2.68 9.78 -4.03
C PHE A 84 -1.47 9.09 -4.64
N VAL A 85 -1.48 7.76 -4.69
CA VAL A 85 -0.38 6.97 -5.25
C VAL A 85 -0.42 7.05 -6.77
N VAL A 86 0.63 7.61 -7.36
CA VAL A 86 0.77 7.79 -8.82
C VAL A 86 1.59 6.68 -9.46
N ALA A 87 2.49 6.05 -8.70
CA ALA A 87 3.30 4.93 -9.17
C ALA A 87 3.78 4.04 -8.01
N SER A 88 4.17 2.80 -8.34
CA SER A 88 4.90 1.91 -7.44
C SER A 88 6.23 1.51 -8.05
N VAL A 89 7.25 1.35 -7.21
CA VAL A 89 8.54 0.80 -7.59
C VAL A 89 8.70 -0.52 -6.87
N ALA A 90 8.66 -1.60 -7.64
CA ALA A 90 8.90 -2.94 -7.12
C ALA A 90 10.36 -3.03 -6.64
N VAL A 91 10.55 -3.20 -5.33
CA VAL A 91 11.87 -3.46 -4.79
C VAL A 91 12.11 -4.96 -4.95
N HIS A 92 12.93 -5.31 -5.95
CA HIS A 92 13.27 -6.70 -6.20
C HIS A 92 13.76 -7.39 -4.91
N LYS A 93 13.07 -8.48 -4.53
CA LYS A 93 13.58 -9.50 -3.58
C LYS A 93 14.77 -10.29 -4.15
N GLY A 94 15.21 -9.98 -5.37
CA GLY A 94 16.37 -10.56 -6.05
C GLY A 94 17.36 -9.46 -6.42
N ALA A 95 18.31 -9.22 -5.52
CA ALA A 95 19.43 -8.31 -5.62
C ALA A 95 19.11 -6.81 -5.79
N ALA A 96 19.28 -6.05 -4.69
CA ALA A 96 19.57 -4.63 -4.79
C ALA A 96 20.87 -4.44 -5.59
N LEU A 97 21.05 -3.35 -6.34
CA LEU A 97 22.31 -3.10 -7.06
C LEU A 97 23.14 -2.05 -6.32
N LEU A 98 24.46 -2.26 -6.20
CA LEU A 98 25.42 -1.22 -5.85
C LEU A 98 26.29 -0.95 -7.09
N GLY A 99 25.99 0.14 -7.80
CA GLY A 99 26.55 0.41 -9.13
C GLY A 99 26.06 -0.63 -10.14
N ARG A 100 26.99 -1.34 -10.80
CA ARG A 100 26.68 -2.41 -11.78
C ARG A 100 26.59 -3.82 -11.15
N LYS A 101 26.73 -3.96 -9.83
CA LYS A 101 26.80 -5.26 -9.16
C LYS A 101 25.54 -5.55 -8.35
N ALA A 102 25.04 -6.77 -8.49
CA ALA A 102 23.98 -7.34 -7.66
C ALA A 102 24.47 -7.58 -6.22
N LEU A 103 23.83 -6.90 -5.26
CA LEU A 103 23.93 -7.16 -3.83
C LEU A 103 23.22 -8.47 -3.54
N ILE A 104 23.99 -9.44 -3.06
CA ILE A 104 23.44 -10.72 -2.63
C ILE A 104 22.59 -10.46 -1.37
N PRO A 105 21.32 -10.87 -1.32
CA PRO A 105 20.51 -10.69 -0.12
C PRO A 105 21.16 -11.44 1.04
N VAL A 106 21.44 -10.72 2.13
CA VAL A 106 21.92 -11.33 3.37
C VAL A 106 20.82 -12.27 3.87
N ARG A 107 21.08 -13.57 3.85
CA ARG A 107 20.14 -14.56 4.39
C ARG A 107 19.96 -14.29 5.88
N ALA A 108 18.71 -14.17 6.33
CA ALA A 108 18.36 -14.08 7.74
C ALA A 108 18.99 -15.28 8.47
N GLY A 109 20.08 -15.03 9.21
CA GLY A 109 20.90 -16.06 9.84
C GLY A 109 22.42 -15.79 9.83
N GLN A 110 22.91 -14.85 9.00
CA GLN A 110 24.35 -14.51 8.95
C GLN A 110 24.73 -13.17 9.62
N ALA A 111 23.79 -12.47 10.25
CA ALA A 111 24.12 -11.34 11.11
C ALA A 111 24.69 -11.86 12.45
N ARG A 112 25.94 -12.32 12.45
CA ARG A 112 26.72 -12.44 13.68
C ARG A 112 27.90 -11.48 13.62
N ALA A 113 27.81 -10.49 14.52
CA ALA A 113 28.86 -9.76 15.22
C ALA A 113 30.00 -9.16 14.39
N ILE A 114 30.03 -7.82 14.37
CA ILE A 114 31.26 -7.05 14.60
C ILE A 114 31.08 -6.38 15.95
#